data_AF-A0AAV3A9R6-F1
#
_entry.id   AF-A0AAV3A9R6-F1
#
_cell.length_a   1.000
_cell.length_b   1.000
_cell.length_c   1.000
_cell.angle_alpha   90.00
_cell.angle_beta   90.00
_cell.angle_gamma   90.00
#
_symmetry.space_group_name_H-M   'P 1'
#
loop_
_entity.id
_entity.type
_entity.pdbx_description
1 polymer ?
#
loop_
_entity_poly.entity_id
_entity_poly.type
_entity_poly.pdbx_seq_one_letter_code
_entity_poly.pdbx_strand_id
1 'polypeptide(L)'
;MDLWWIFWLAMVFLAPLILMEISSTFKFHFKIISYCILCLTLSALAAPVCLLKNGGRTVDNMRIIRAFVRTIKYFFGLRFKVRGLENFQFDGPCVIISNHQSILDMMGLMEILPDRCVQIAKRELLFAGSVGLITYLGGVIYINRKRTSDAKSIMAGVARAMIDDNVSSDTCMLQSLSRGSNGLSLF
;
A
#
# COMPACT_ATOMS: atom_id res chain seq x y z
N MET A 1 8.79 46.66 18.22
CA MET A 1 8.81 45.30 17.63
C MET A 1 7.77 45.26 16.53
N ASP A 2 8.23 45.19 15.29
CA ASP A 2 7.35 45.22 14.11
C ASP A 2 6.48 43.97 14.10
N LEU A 3 5.15 44.15 14.17
CA LEU A 3 4.17 43.05 14.24
C LEU A 3 3.76 42.55 12.83
N TRP A 4 4.32 43.15 11.77
CA TRP A 4 3.97 42.89 10.37
C TRP A 4 4.25 41.46 9.92
N TRP A 5 5.25 40.79 10.49
CA TRP A 5 5.54 39.38 10.21
C TRP A 5 4.44 38.44 10.71
N ILE A 6 3.67 38.83 11.73
CA ILE A 6 2.53 38.04 12.22
C ILE A 6 1.40 38.05 11.18
N PHE A 7 1.15 39.17 10.51
CA PHE A 7 0.16 39.24 9.44
C PHE A 7 0.56 38.40 8.23
N TRP A 8 1.84 38.42 7.85
CA TRP A 8 2.36 37.55 6.78
C TRP A 8 2.25 36.07 7.14
N LEU A 9 2.61 35.68 8.38
CA LEU A 9 2.42 34.32 8.86
C LEU A 9 0.95 33.92 8.87
N ALA A 10 0.07 34.76 9.41
CA ALA A 10 -1.36 34.52 9.44
C ALA A 10 -1.92 34.35 8.02
N MET A 11 -1.50 35.17 7.06
CA MET A 11 -1.92 35.05 5.66
C MET A 11 -1.43 33.74 5.03
N VAL A 12 -0.20 33.32 5.29
CA VAL A 12 0.36 32.04 4.81
C VAL A 12 -0.39 30.84 5.40
N PHE A 13 -0.88 30.92 6.63
CA PHE A 13 -1.69 29.85 7.24
C PHE A 13 -3.17 29.89 6.84
N LEU A 14 -3.76 31.08 6.72
CA LEU A 14 -5.19 31.25 6.42
C LEU A 14 -5.51 31.10 4.93
N ALA A 15 -4.64 31.56 4.03
CA ALA A 15 -4.89 31.49 2.59
C ALA A 15 -5.08 30.04 2.07
N PRO A 16 -4.26 29.04 2.47
CA PRO A 16 -4.50 27.64 2.11
C PRO A 16 -5.81 27.09 2.67
N LEU A 17 -6.21 27.49 3.88
CA LEU A 17 -7.48 27.06 4.49
C LEU A 17 -8.68 27.61 3.72
N ILE A 18 -8.62 28.89 3.33
CA ILE A 18 -9.66 29.55 2.52
C ILE A 18 -9.68 28.98 1.09
N LEU A 19 -8.52 28.74 0.47
CA LEU A 19 -8.39 28.09 -0.84
C LEU A 19 -8.95 26.67 -0.83
N MET A 20 -8.79 25.94 0.28
CA MET A 20 -9.50 24.68 0.45
C MET A 20 -11.00 24.94 0.40
N GLU A 21 -11.55 25.86 1.19
CA GLU A 21 -12.99 26.11 1.19
C GLU A 21 -13.57 26.44 -0.19
N ILE A 22 -12.87 27.26 -0.98
CA ILE A 22 -13.33 27.76 -2.28
C ILE A 22 -13.18 26.73 -3.41
N SER A 23 -12.10 25.95 -3.44
CA SER A 23 -11.79 25.07 -4.59
C SER A 23 -11.79 23.60 -4.22
N SER A 24 -12.75 22.85 -4.77
CA SER A 24 -12.81 21.39 -4.67
C SER A 24 -11.60 20.70 -5.28
N THR A 25 -11.05 21.25 -6.38
CA THR A 25 -9.85 20.76 -7.03
C THR A 25 -8.62 20.94 -6.13
N PHE A 26 -8.47 22.10 -5.50
CA PHE A 26 -7.36 22.35 -4.58
C PHE A 26 -7.45 21.44 -3.34
N LYS A 27 -8.64 21.31 -2.73
CA LYS A 27 -8.92 20.34 -1.65
C LYS A 27 -8.47 18.93 -2.03
N PHE A 28 -8.81 18.48 -3.24
CA PHE A 28 -8.47 17.14 -3.71
C PHE A 28 -6.95 16.94 -3.80
N HIS A 29 -6.24 17.84 -4.49
CA HIS A 29 -4.78 17.74 -4.64
C HIS A 29 -4.07 17.84 -3.29
N PHE A 30 -4.50 18.75 -2.41
CA PHE A 30 -3.96 18.87 -1.07
C PHE A 30 -4.13 17.57 -0.26
N LYS A 31 -5.31 16.93 -0.32
CA LYS A 31 -5.55 15.63 0.33
C LYS A 31 -4.67 14.51 -0.24
N ILE A 32 -4.50 14.44 -1.56
CA ILE A 32 -3.62 13.45 -2.19
C ILE A 32 -2.16 13.68 -1.84
N ILE A 33 -1.68 14.92 -1.88
CA ILE A 33 -0.29 15.26 -1.55
C ILE A 33 0.00 14.97 -0.08
N SER A 34 -0.87 15.41 0.84
CA SER A 34 -0.73 15.12 2.27
C SER A 34 -0.75 13.62 2.54
N TYR A 35 -1.61 12.86 1.85
CA TYR A 35 -1.63 11.40 1.91
C TYR A 35 -0.32 10.77 1.45
N CYS A 36 0.24 11.20 0.31
CA CYS A 36 1.51 10.70 -0.21
C CYS A 36 2.67 11.00 0.74
N ILE A 37 2.74 12.22 1.28
CA ILE A 37 3.75 12.62 2.27
C ILE A 37 3.65 11.73 3.51
N LEU A 38 2.45 11.55 4.05
CA LEU A 38 2.25 10.71 5.23
C LEU A 38 2.64 9.24 4.97
N CYS A 39 2.34 8.71 3.79
CA CYS A 39 2.80 7.37 3.39
C CYS A 39 4.32 7.27 3.35
N LEU A 40 5.01 8.26 2.77
CA LEU A 40 6.47 8.30 2.69
C LEU A 40 7.10 8.43 4.08
N THR A 41 6.55 9.26 4.95
CA THR A 41 7.04 9.44 6.32
C THR A 41 6.82 8.18 7.16
N LEU A 42 5.61 7.61 7.18
CA LEU A 42 5.33 6.42 7.97
C LEU A 42 6.07 5.18 7.46
N SER A 43 6.25 5.04 6.15
CA SER A 43 7.08 3.96 5.59
C SER A 43 8.56 4.11 5.98
N ALA A 44 9.08 5.34 6.01
CA ALA A 44 10.44 5.60 6.48
C ALA A 44 10.62 5.27 7.97
N LEU A 45 9.59 5.54 8.80
CA LEU A 45 9.59 5.18 10.23
C LEU A 45 9.40 3.68 10.47
N ALA A 46 8.62 3.00 9.63
CA ALA A 46 8.38 1.57 9.75
C ALA A 46 9.59 0.72 9.34
N ALA A 47 10.43 1.23 8.43
CA ALA A 47 11.63 0.52 7.95
C ALA A 47 12.61 0.13 9.06
N PRO A 48 13.08 1.04 9.94
CA PRO A 48 13.95 0.66 11.05
C PRO A 48 13.26 -0.30 12.02
N VAL A 49 11.94 -0.16 12.26
CA VAL A 49 11.20 -1.08 13.13
C VAL A 49 11.19 -2.51 12.56
N CYS A 50 10.99 -2.65 11.24
CA CYS A 50 11.04 -3.95 10.58
C CYS A 50 12.45 -4.57 10.63
N LEU A 51 13.49 -3.76 10.42
CA LEU A 51 14.88 -4.18 10.50
C LEU A 51 15.27 -4.63 11.91
N LEU A 52 14.90 -3.85 12.93
CA LEU A 52 15.22 -4.16 14.32
C LEU A 52 14.49 -5.39 14.84
N LYS A 53 13.22 -5.59 14.44
CA LYS A 53 12.41 -6.69 14.95
C LYS A 53 12.71 -8.02 14.25
N ASN A 54 12.84 -8.00 12.92
CA ASN A 54 12.90 -9.22 12.11
C ASN A 54 14.22 -9.37 11.33
N GLY A 55 15.17 -8.45 11.48
CA GLY A 55 16.52 -8.56 10.93
C GLY A 55 16.65 -8.41 9.41
N GLY A 56 15.55 -8.33 8.67
CA GLY A 56 15.60 -8.24 7.21
C GLY A 56 14.27 -8.45 6.51
N ARG A 57 14.35 -9.01 5.30
CA ARG A 57 13.21 -9.25 4.41
C ARG A 57 12.42 -10.49 4.86
N THR A 58 11.21 -10.27 5.38
CA THR A 58 10.26 -11.33 5.75
C THR A 58 8.83 -10.86 5.50
N VAL A 59 7.93 -11.81 5.20
CA VAL A 59 6.49 -11.56 5.06
C VAL A 59 5.89 -11.12 6.39
N ASP A 60 6.46 -11.53 7.53
CA ASP A 60 5.95 -11.18 8.86
C ASP A 60 6.02 -9.66 9.15
N ASN A 61 6.87 -8.93 8.42
CA ASN A 61 6.92 -7.47 8.45
C ASN A 61 5.59 -6.85 7.97
N MET A 62 4.78 -7.56 7.16
CA MET A 62 3.46 -7.09 6.72
C MET A 62 2.55 -6.73 7.89
N ARG A 63 2.64 -7.44 9.03
CA ARG A 63 1.86 -7.13 10.23
C ARG A 63 2.21 -5.76 10.81
N ILE A 64 3.50 -5.43 10.82
CA ILE A 64 4.00 -4.12 11.27
C ILE A 64 3.52 -3.05 10.28
N ILE A 65 3.75 -3.27 8.99
CA ILE A 65 3.39 -2.33 7.92
C ILE A 65 1.89 -2.03 7.94
N ARG A 66 1.06 -3.06 8.12
CA ARG A 66 -0.38 -2.90 8.30
C ARG A 66 -0.74 -2.01 9.47
N ALA A 67 -0.07 -2.16 10.62
CA ALA A 67 -0.33 -1.32 11.78
C ALA A 67 -0.05 0.16 11.47
N PHE A 68 1.06 0.47 10.79
CA PHE A 68 1.37 1.84 10.35
C PHE A 68 0.36 2.37 9.33
N VAL A 69 -0.04 1.56 8.36
CA VAL A 69 -1.05 1.96 7.34
C VAL A 69 -2.41 2.20 7.98
N ARG A 70 -2.80 1.43 9.00
CA ARG A 70 -4.05 1.65 9.76
C ARG A 70 -4.07 2.99 10.48
N THR A 71 -2.92 3.53 10.91
CA THR A 71 -2.83 4.88 11.49
C THR A 71 -3.28 5.95 10.48
N ILE A 72 -2.96 5.77 9.19
CA ILE A 72 -3.38 6.70 8.12
C ILE A 72 -4.91 6.74 7.98
N LYS A 73 -5.56 5.57 8.05
CA LYS A 73 -7.03 5.46 7.99
C LYS A 73 -7.69 6.34 9.05
N TYR A 74 -7.20 6.29 10.29
CA TYR A 74 -7.74 7.09 11.38
C TYR A 74 -7.48 8.59 11.19
N PHE A 75 -6.29 8.95 10.70
CA PHE A 75 -5.95 10.35 10.42
C PHE A 75 -6.86 10.99 9.37
N PHE A 76 -7.23 10.26 8.32
CA PHE A 76 -8.12 10.74 7.27
C PHE A 76 -9.62 10.45 7.53
N GLY A 77 -9.96 9.82 8.66
CA GLY A 77 -11.34 9.48 9.02
C GLY A 77 -12.02 8.52 8.02
N LEU A 78 -11.24 7.69 7.33
CA LEU A 78 -11.75 6.81 6.27
C LEU A 78 -12.52 5.63 6.86
N ARG A 79 -13.71 5.36 6.30
CA ARG A 79 -14.55 4.23 6.68
C ARG A 79 -14.59 3.23 5.53
N PHE A 80 -14.02 2.06 5.74
CA PHE A 80 -14.12 0.95 4.80
C PHE A 80 -15.35 0.10 5.13
N LYS A 81 -16.17 -0.19 4.12
CA LYS A 81 -17.27 -1.14 4.22
C LYS A 81 -16.86 -2.40 3.47
N VAL A 82 -16.49 -3.44 4.22
CA VAL A 82 -16.17 -4.75 3.67
C VAL A 82 -17.46 -5.56 3.53
N ARG A 83 -17.61 -6.27 2.42
CA ARG A 83 -18.73 -7.21 2.17
C ARG A 83 -18.12 -8.51 1.64
N GLY A 84 -18.71 -9.66 1.98
CA GLY A 84 -18.22 -10.94 1.48
C GLY A 84 -16.96 -11.45 2.20
N LEU A 85 -16.69 -10.97 3.42
CA LEU A 85 -15.53 -11.43 4.21
C LEU A 85 -15.72 -12.89 4.66
N GLU A 86 -16.95 -13.36 4.74
CA GLU A 86 -17.31 -14.76 4.93
C GLU A 86 -16.72 -15.69 3.84
N ASN A 87 -16.50 -15.18 2.62
CA ASN A 87 -15.89 -15.95 1.53
C ASN A 87 -14.36 -16.07 1.67
N PHE A 88 -13.76 -15.38 2.64
CA PHE A 88 -12.32 -15.49 2.97
C PHE A 88 -12.01 -16.65 3.91
N GLN A 89 -12.99 -17.47 4.28
CA GLN A 89 -12.78 -18.71 5.03
C GLN A 89 -12.40 -19.82 4.05
N PHE A 90 -11.10 -19.95 3.77
CA PHE A 90 -10.54 -21.01 2.94
C PHE A 90 -9.51 -21.81 3.74
N ASP A 91 -9.52 -23.12 3.58
CA ASP A 91 -8.51 -24.01 4.15
C ASP A 91 -7.38 -24.20 3.12
N GLY A 92 -6.31 -23.41 3.26
CA GLY A 92 -5.07 -23.58 2.50
C GLY A 92 -4.60 -22.33 1.74
N PRO A 93 -3.56 -22.46 0.90
CA PRO A 93 -3.02 -21.33 0.15
C PRO A 93 -4.02 -20.82 -0.88
N CYS A 94 -4.21 -19.49 -0.94
CA CYS A 94 -5.12 -18.87 -1.91
C CYS A 94 -4.45 -17.75 -2.72
N VAL A 95 -5.02 -17.48 -3.90
CA VAL A 95 -4.63 -16.34 -4.73
C VAL A 95 -5.77 -15.32 -4.74
N ILE A 96 -5.50 -14.14 -4.21
CA ILE A 96 -6.41 -13.00 -4.18
C ILE A 96 -6.09 -12.11 -5.37
N ILE A 97 -7.10 -11.82 -6.18
CA ILE A 97 -6.99 -10.93 -7.32
C ILE A 97 -7.78 -9.67 -7.02
N SER A 98 -7.12 -8.51 -7.05
CA SER A 98 -7.75 -7.22 -6.85
C SER A 98 -7.59 -6.34 -8.07
N ASN A 99 -8.62 -5.58 -8.42
CA ASN A 99 -8.45 -4.42 -9.29
C ASN A 99 -7.72 -3.32 -8.50
N HIS A 100 -6.89 -2.54 -9.18
CA HIS A 100 -6.08 -1.47 -8.64
C HIS A 100 -6.33 -0.20 -9.46
N GLN A 101 -7.19 0.65 -8.93
CA GLN A 101 -7.60 1.93 -9.49
C GLN A 101 -6.88 3.11 -8.85
N SER A 102 -6.46 2.99 -7.59
CA SER A 102 -5.88 4.10 -6.85
C SER A 102 -4.86 3.66 -5.80
N ILE A 103 -4.02 4.61 -5.39
CA ILE A 103 -3.10 4.42 -4.26
C ILE A 103 -3.84 4.17 -2.93
N LEU A 104 -5.12 4.55 -2.84
CA LEU A 104 -5.94 4.33 -1.65
C LEU A 104 -6.37 2.86 -1.50
N ASP A 105 -6.41 2.10 -2.59
CA ASP A 105 -6.80 0.70 -2.59
C ASP A 105 -5.89 -0.13 -1.68
N MET A 106 -4.60 0.24 -1.63
CA MET A 106 -3.62 -0.41 -0.77
C MET A 106 -4.00 -0.32 0.70
N MET A 107 -4.59 0.80 1.14
CA MET A 107 -5.07 0.96 2.51
C MET A 107 -6.25 0.02 2.81
N GLY A 108 -7.20 -0.09 1.88
CA GLY A 108 -8.33 -1.01 2.01
C GLY A 108 -7.90 -2.47 1.99
N LEU A 109 -6.95 -2.83 1.12
CA LEU A 109 -6.37 -4.17 1.05
C LEU A 109 -5.66 -4.55 2.35
N MET A 110 -4.91 -3.62 2.96
CA MET A 110 -4.29 -3.81 4.28
C MET A 110 -5.29 -3.95 5.43
N GLU A 111 -6.59 -3.73 5.21
CA GLU A 111 -7.60 -4.00 6.23
C GLU A 111 -8.09 -5.45 6.15
N ILE A 112 -8.25 -5.99 4.93
CA ILE A 112 -8.92 -7.27 4.67
C ILE A 112 -7.98 -8.45 4.51
N LEU A 113 -6.74 -8.25 4.05
CA LEU A 113 -5.85 -9.37 3.77
C LEU A 113 -5.46 -10.09 5.06
N PRO A 114 -5.07 -11.37 5.03
CA PRO A 114 -4.45 -12.03 6.19
C PRO A 114 -3.05 -11.46 6.48
N ASP A 115 -2.51 -11.81 7.64
CA ASP A 115 -1.20 -11.31 8.11
C ASP A 115 -0.04 -11.81 7.22
N ARG A 116 -0.14 -13.04 6.67
CA ARG A 116 0.89 -13.64 5.81
C ARG A 116 0.49 -13.60 4.33
N CYS A 117 0.18 -12.41 3.81
CA CYS A 117 -0.06 -12.24 2.38
C CYS A 117 1.16 -11.71 1.63
N VAL A 118 1.65 -12.49 0.65
CA VAL A 118 2.70 -12.09 -0.28
C VAL A 118 2.08 -11.30 -1.42
N GLN A 119 2.48 -10.05 -1.57
CA GLN A 119 1.93 -9.19 -2.63
C GLN A 119 2.85 -9.18 -3.85
N ILE A 120 2.25 -9.08 -5.04
CA ILE A 120 2.97 -8.94 -6.30
C ILE A 120 2.86 -7.48 -6.78
N ALA A 121 4.01 -6.82 -6.87
CA ALA A 121 4.13 -5.43 -7.31
C ALA A 121 4.91 -5.31 -8.63
N LYS A 122 4.77 -4.15 -9.27
CA LYS A 122 5.58 -3.77 -10.44
C LYS A 122 7.01 -3.51 -10.01
N ARG A 123 8.01 -3.91 -10.83
CA ARG A 123 9.44 -3.70 -10.53
C ARG A 123 9.79 -2.25 -10.25
N GLU A 124 9.13 -1.31 -10.93
CA GLU A 124 9.33 0.13 -10.76
C GLU A 124 9.01 0.60 -9.33
N LEU A 125 8.11 -0.09 -8.61
CA LEU A 125 7.74 0.27 -7.24
C LEU A 125 8.90 0.10 -6.25
N LEU A 126 9.88 -0.75 -6.56
CA LEU A 126 11.09 -0.90 -5.75
C LEU A 126 11.83 0.44 -5.61
N PHE A 127 11.74 1.32 -6.62
CA PHE A 127 12.41 2.61 -6.66
C PHE A 127 11.56 3.76 -6.09
N ALA A 128 10.38 3.47 -5.51
CA ALA A 128 9.49 4.46 -4.92
C ALA A 128 9.94 4.92 -3.52
N GLY A 129 11.24 5.17 -3.33
CA GLY A 129 11.83 5.67 -2.08
C GLY A 129 11.56 4.76 -0.87
N SER A 130 11.14 5.37 0.24
CA SER A 130 10.85 4.65 1.50
C SER A 130 9.72 3.62 1.37
N VAL A 131 8.73 3.87 0.49
CA VAL A 131 7.66 2.92 0.20
C VAL A 131 8.22 1.67 -0.51
N GLY A 132 9.15 1.84 -1.45
CA GLY A 132 9.84 0.71 -2.08
C GLY A 132 10.67 -0.11 -1.09
N LEU A 133 11.36 0.56 -0.16
CA LEU A 133 12.12 -0.10 0.89
C LEU A 133 11.23 -0.92 1.83
N ILE A 134 10.15 -0.34 2.33
CA ILE A 134 9.29 -1.04 3.30
C ILE A 134 8.57 -2.24 2.68
N THR A 135 8.13 -2.10 1.42
CA THR A 135 7.51 -3.21 0.69
C THR A 135 8.53 -4.30 0.35
N TYR A 136 9.78 -3.93 0.05
CA TYR A 136 10.88 -4.89 -0.08
C TYR A 136 11.14 -5.66 1.22
N LEU A 137 11.26 -4.97 2.36
CA LEU A 137 11.42 -5.60 3.68
C LEU A 137 10.21 -6.47 4.03
N GLY A 138 9.03 -6.06 3.57
CA GLY A 138 7.77 -6.76 3.68
C GLY A 138 7.63 -8.08 2.91
N GLY A 139 8.64 -8.48 2.13
CA GLY A 139 8.57 -9.71 1.33
C GLY A 139 7.78 -9.59 0.03
N VAL A 140 7.42 -8.36 -0.40
CA VAL A 140 6.70 -8.14 -1.67
C VAL A 140 7.54 -8.60 -2.86
N ILE A 141 6.91 -9.31 -3.79
CA ILE A 141 7.56 -9.87 -4.99
C ILE A 141 7.37 -8.90 -6.15
N TYR A 142 8.47 -8.59 -6.82
CA TYR A 142 8.50 -7.61 -7.89
C TYR A 142 8.58 -8.31 -9.25
N ILE A 143 7.64 -8.00 -10.14
CA ILE A 143 7.60 -8.56 -11.49
C ILE A 143 7.77 -7.47 -12.55
N ASN A 144 8.45 -7.83 -13.65
CA ASN A 144 8.51 -6.99 -14.84
C ASN A 144 7.41 -7.43 -15.83
N ARG A 145 6.35 -6.64 -15.94
CA ARG A 145 5.19 -6.97 -16.81
C ARG A 145 5.51 -6.89 -18.30
N LYS A 146 6.62 -6.26 -18.72
CA LYS A 146 7.04 -6.23 -20.13
C LYS A 146 7.55 -7.59 -20.63
N ARG A 147 7.90 -8.51 -19.71
CA ARG A 147 8.35 -9.87 -20.02
C ARG A 147 7.36 -10.88 -19.44
N THR A 148 6.28 -11.15 -20.17
CA THR A 148 5.17 -11.97 -19.71
C THR A 148 5.58 -13.41 -19.33
N SER A 149 6.59 -13.98 -20.00
CA SER A 149 7.17 -15.29 -19.67
C SER A 149 7.74 -15.33 -18.25
N ASP A 150 8.50 -14.29 -17.89
CA ASP A 150 9.20 -14.18 -16.61
C ASP A 150 8.20 -13.92 -15.47
N ALA A 151 7.17 -13.11 -15.72
CA ALA A 151 6.11 -12.89 -14.76
C ALA A 151 5.35 -14.18 -14.43
N LYS A 152 5.01 -14.98 -15.46
CA LYS A 152 4.32 -16.26 -15.28
C LYS A 152 5.17 -17.28 -14.54
N SER A 153 6.47 -17.37 -14.83
CA SER A 153 7.37 -18.30 -14.14
C SER A 153 7.56 -17.94 -12.67
N ILE A 154 7.70 -16.66 -12.35
CA ILE A 154 7.77 -16.18 -10.96
C ILE A 154 6.48 -16.51 -10.21
N MET A 155 5.32 -16.20 -10.79
CA MET A 155 4.03 -16.52 -10.18
C MET A 155 3.85 -18.03 -9.95
N ALA A 156 4.24 -18.86 -10.91
CA ALA A 156 4.20 -20.31 -10.78
C ALA A 156 5.14 -20.82 -9.68
N GLY A 157 6.34 -20.25 -9.56
CA GLY A 157 7.29 -20.59 -8.50
C GLY A 157 6.75 -20.26 -7.11
N VAL A 158 6.11 -19.10 -6.95
CA VAL A 158 5.52 -18.69 -5.68
C VAL A 158 4.30 -19.55 -5.35
N ALA A 159 3.46 -19.86 -6.34
CA ALA A 159 2.33 -20.77 -6.13
C ALA A 159 2.79 -22.16 -5.69
N ARG A 160 3.88 -22.69 -6.27
CA ARG A 160 4.49 -23.95 -5.83
C ARG A 160 5.03 -23.87 -4.42
N ALA A 161 5.79 -22.82 -4.09
CA ALA A 161 6.31 -22.62 -2.73
C ALA A 161 5.18 -22.56 -1.68
N MET A 162 4.06 -21.92 -2.01
CA MET A 162 2.88 -21.88 -1.13
C MET A 162 2.25 -23.26 -0.90
N ILE A 163 2.33 -24.17 -1.88
CA ILE A 163 1.82 -25.54 -1.78
C ILE A 163 2.82 -26.44 -1.03
N ASP A 164 4.11 -26.33 -1.35
CA ASP A 164 5.18 -27.19 -0.83
C ASP A 164 5.48 -26.92 0.65
N ASP A 165 5.44 -25.65 1.09
CA ASP A 165 5.75 -25.28 2.47
C ASP A 165 4.62 -25.67 3.47
N ASN A 166 3.59 -26.43 3.04
CA ASN A 166 2.41 -26.85 3.82
C ASN A 166 1.86 -25.70 4.70
N VAL A 167 1.88 -24.49 4.14
CA VAL A 167 1.77 -23.27 4.93
C VAL A 167 0.35 -23.14 5.41
N SER A 168 0.19 -23.12 6.74
CA SER A 168 -0.94 -22.58 7.50
C SER A 168 -1.94 -21.77 6.65
N SER A 169 -3.22 -22.06 6.83
CA SER A 169 -4.41 -21.55 6.13
C SER A 169 -4.50 -20.01 5.94
N ASP A 170 -3.56 -19.25 6.47
CA ASP A 170 -3.49 -17.79 6.47
C ASP A 170 -2.55 -17.22 5.39
N THR A 171 -1.98 -18.05 4.51
CA THR A 171 -1.02 -17.60 3.49
C THR A 171 -1.70 -17.33 2.15
N CYS A 172 -1.61 -16.09 1.68
CA CYS A 172 -2.14 -15.72 0.36
C CYS A 172 -1.12 -15.05 -0.55
N MET A 173 -1.40 -15.11 -1.84
CA MET A 173 -0.77 -14.28 -2.86
C MET A 173 -1.76 -13.20 -3.30
N LEU A 174 -1.39 -11.93 -3.24
CA LEU A 174 -2.18 -10.83 -3.79
C LEU A 174 -1.62 -10.38 -5.13
N GLN A 175 -2.45 -10.44 -6.17
CA GLN A 175 -2.18 -9.87 -7.47
C GLN A 175 -3.09 -8.68 -7.76
N SER A 176 -2.48 -7.50 -7.86
CA SER A 176 -3.18 -6.26 -8.20
C SER A 176 -3.14 -5.99 -9.71
N LEU A 177 -4.31 -6.02 -10.35
CA LEU A 177 -4.53 -5.70 -11.77
C LEU A 177 -4.79 -4.21 -11.91
N SER A 178 -4.07 -3.52 -12.79
CA SER A 178 -4.30 -2.09 -13.02
C SER A 178 -5.12 -1.93 -14.29
N ARG A 179 -6.09 -1.01 -14.31
CA ARG A 179 -6.87 -0.69 -15.52
C ARG A 179 -5.94 0.00 -16.54
N GLY A 180 -5.66 -0.66 -17.66
CA GLY A 180 -4.94 -0.06 -18.80
C GLY A 180 -5.90 0.76 -19.68
N SER A 181 -5.37 1.50 -20.67
CA SER A 181 -6.19 2.31 -21.59
C SER A 181 -7.24 1.50 -22.36
N ASN A 182 -7.10 0.16 -22.43
CA ASN A 182 -7.94 -0.75 -23.19
C ASN A 182 -8.81 -1.67 -22.31
N GLY A 183 -8.94 -1.42 -21.00
CA GLY A 183 -9.72 -2.25 -20.07
C GLY A 183 -8.91 -2.85 -18.91
N LEU A 184 -9.48 -3.85 -18.23
CA LEU A 184 -8.76 -4.65 -17.20
C LEU A 184 -7.70 -5.51 -17.91
N SER A 185 -6.43 -5.13 -17.81
CA SER A 185 -5.34 -5.93 -18.36
C SER A 185 -5.00 -7.09 -17.43
N LEU A 186 -5.57 -8.25 -17.74
CA LEU A 186 -5.03 -9.54 -17.35
C LEU A 186 -3.93 -9.90 -18.36
N PHE A 187 -2.69 -9.76 -17.89
CA PHE A 187 -1.45 -10.11 -18.61
C PHE A 187 -1.03 -9.16 -19.73
#